data_AF-D8J3H1-F1
#
_entry.id   AF-D8J3H1-F1
#
_cell.length_a   1.000
_cell.length_b   1.000
_cell.length_c   1.000
_cell.angle_alpha   90.00
_cell.angle_beta   90.00
_cell.angle_gamma   90.00
#
_symmetry.space_group_name_H-M   'P 1'
#
loop_
_entity.id
_entity.type
_entity.pdbx_description
1 polymer ?
#
loop_
_entity_poly.entity_id
_entity_poly.type
_entity_poly.pdbx_seq_one_letter_code
_entity_poly.pdbx_strand_id
1 'polypeptide(L)'
;MRDSPLLRSALTVLKVLFALVVFGVALVALYREFRLVSPEGFLHGVEAYSPVVLVGAVGLTAATYATLIGFDVLGFRYIERPHAIRRVALPSFVSLAVSNNVGISFVVGGSIRYRIYATFGVSAGDAARIVAFSFVANWLGFFALFGPLVLVDPTVIEPAGVGDGRVLGVALLALVAGYVFISGRWDAIGRGRIRMVVPSRRFAIGQLLLGACNWLFTSAILLVFLSPSLSEVTTVLAAILGAQFVGAVAPVPGGLGALEATFLALRPDSIPLPTAVLALLVYRLFYYLLPLAVAVVIVGVRLGIDRRSNEIGDLNAFGTWAAQTVPDLLAGVTTVAGAILVLVGVLPDGVTRLAPLDRLLPLSVVEASHLVSILLGVGLLVLARGLQLRLRRAHTWTVVLLTAGAALSMLRRGDYAVAIVFTGVLLSVVPARAHFSDRLRPDDTWITPEWLATVAIVAAAALWLGIVVYQSPSVADQLGALPPRAVRRLGAVVLAVLAIACVVLWRIALRGGRSADRTRRPR
;
A
#
# COMPACT_ATOMS: atom_id res chain seq x y z
N MET A 1 12.51 34.12 -4.39
CA MET A 1 12.99 33.05 -5.32
C MET A 1 12.31 31.69 -5.16
N ARG A 2 11.49 31.40 -4.13
CA ARG A 2 10.89 30.06 -3.90
C ARG A 2 9.58 29.76 -4.66
N ASP A 3 9.07 30.70 -5.46
CA ASP A 3 7.75 30.61 -6.09
C ASP A 3 7.77 30.70 -7.62
N SER A 4 8.79 30.13 -8.29
CA SER A 4 8.70 30.03 -9.76
C SER A 4 7.69 28.93 -10.13
N PRO A 5 6.72 29.20 -11.03
CA PRO A 5 5.74 28.22 -11.47
C PRO A 5 6.41 26.97 -12.09
N LEU A 6 7.57 27.16 -12.73
CA LEU A 6 8.41 26.10 -13.27
C LEU A 6 8.93 25.13 -12.20
N LEU A 7 9.34 25.64 -11.02
CA LEU A 7 9.81 24.79 -9.92
C LEU A 7 8.65 23.97 -9.32
N ARG A 8 7.45 24.55 -9.22
CA ARG A 8 6.25 23.82 -8.78
C ARG A 8 5.87 22.71 -9.77
N SER A 9 5.87 23.01 -11.07
CA SER A 9 5.62 22.02 -12.11
C SER A 9 6.67 20.92 -12.12
N ALA A 10 7.96 21.25 -12.00
CA ALA A 10 9.06 20.28 -11.93
C ALA A 10 8.95 19.38 -10.69
N LEU A 11 8.62 19.94 -9.51
CA LEU A 11 8.40 19.17 -8.29
C LEU A 11 7.18 18.26 -8.38
N THR A 12 6.12 18.68 -9.06
CA THR A 12 4.94 17.85 -9.28
C THR A 12 5.24 16.70 -10.25
N VAL A 13 5.94 16.98 -11.35
CA VAL A 13 6.42 15.96 -12.28
C VAL A 13 7.35 14.96 -11.58
N LEU A 14 8.25 15.44 -10.72
CA LEU A 14 9.15 14.58 -9.95
C LEU A 14 8.41 13.69 -8.94
N LYS A 15 7.39 14.23 -8.24
CA LYS A 15 6.54 13.44 -7.33
C LYS A 15 5.76 12.36 -8.06
N VAL A 16 5.25 12.69 -9.24
CA VAL A 16 4.56 11.75 -10.12
C VAL A 16 5.55 10.69 -10.59
N LEU A 17 6.68 11.07 -11.19
CA LEU A 17 7.73 10.14 -11.62
C LEU A 17 8.20 9.21 -10.51
N PHE A 18 8.37 9.74 -9.30
CA PHE A 18 8.71 8.93 -8.13
C PHE A 18 7.63 7.90 -7.83
N ALA A 19 6.36 8.32 -7.69
CA ALA A 19 5.24 7.40 -7.49
C ALA A 19 5.07 6.37 -8.62
N LEU A 20 5.47 6.71 -9.84
CA LEU A 20 5.40 5.84 -11.01
C LEU A 20 6.52 4.79 -11.03
N VAL A 21 7.74 5.16 -10.68
CA VAL A 21 8.85 4.21 -10.52
C VAL A 21 8.53 3.23 -9.41
N VAL A 22 8.07 3.77 -8.29
CA VAL A 22 7.53 3.04 -7.14
C VAL A 22 6.46 2.01 -7.55
N PHE A 23 5.46 2.43 -8.31
CA PHE A 23 4.30 1.62 -8.65
C PHE A 23 4.65 0.59 -9.73
N GLY A 24 5.50 0.97 -10.68
CA GLY A 24 6.07 0.05 -11.67
C GLY A 24 6.94 -1.03 -11.04
N VAL A 25 7.82 -0.67 -10.08
CA VAL A 25 8.64 -1.64 -9.34
C VAL A 25 7.77 -2.56 -8.49
N ALA A 26 6.78 -2.01 -7.79
CA ALA A 26 5.77 -2.76 -7.05
C ALA A 26 5.03 -3.79 -7.92
N LEU A 27 4.56 -3.37 -9.09
CA LEU A 27 3.86 -4.23 -10.05
C LEU A 27 4.78 -5.28 -10.68
N VAL A 28 6.03 -4.95 -10.99
CA VAL A 28 7.01 -5.90 -11.53
C VAL A 28 7.40 -6.93 -10.48
N ALA A 29 7.58 -6.54 -9.22
CA ALA A 29 7.84 -7.45 -8.10
C ALA A 29 6.64 -8.37 -7.87
N LEU A 30 5.44 -7.80 -7.74
CA LEU A 30 4.20 -8.55 -7.59
C LEU A 30 3.97 -9.50 -8.76
N TYR A 31 4.20 -9.05 -10.00
CA TYR A 31 4.09 -9.88 -11.20
C TYR A 31 5.11 -11.02 -11.22
N ARG A 32 6.36 -10.78 -10.83
CA ARG A 32 7.39 -11.82 -10.72
C ARG A 32 7.04 -12.85 -9.66
N GLU A 33 6.50 -12.42 -8.51
CA GLU A 33 6.02 -13.29 -7.44
C GLU A 33 4.79 -14.11 -7.86
N PHE A 34 3.83 -13.50 -8.55
CA PHE A 34 2.67 -14.20 -9.12
C PHE A 34 3.02 -15.19 -10.24
N ARG A 35 4.18 -15.07 -10.90
CA ARG A 35 4.64 -16.10 -11.84
C ARG A 35 5.22 -17.34 -11.15
N LEU A 36 5.59 -17.23 -9.87
CA LEU A 36 6.13 -18.35 -9.09
C LEU A 36 5.03 -19.21 -8.45
N VAL A 37 3.81 -18.69 -8.34
CA VAL A 37 2.65 -19.38 -7.76
C VAL A 37 1.48 -19.27 -8.74
N SER A 38 1.03 -20.39 -9.30
CA SER A 38 -0.21 -20.36 -10.11
C SER A 38 -1.36 -19.84 -9.24
N PRO A 39 -2.31 -19.05 -9.78
CA PRO A 39 -3.43 -18.54 -8.98
C PRO A 39 -4.25 -19.64 -8.28
N GLU A 40 -4.30 -20.83 -8.87
CA GLU A 40 -4.84 -22.05 -8.25
C GLU A 40 -3.99 -22.52 -7.06
N GLY A 41 -2.66 -22.58 -7.21
CA GLY A 41 -1.75 -22.90 -6.12
C GLY A 41 -1.82 -21.89 -4.97
N PHE A 42 -2.13 -20.62 -5.26
CA PHE A 42 -2.37 -19.62 -4.23
C PHE A 42 -3.63 -19.93 -3.44
N LEU A 43 -4.75 -20.22 -4.11
CA LEU A 43 -6.04 -20.44 -3.46
C LEU A 43 -6.09 -21.77 -2.72
N HIS A 44 -5.65 -22.85 -3.36
CA HIS A 44 -5.46 -24.13 -2.67
C HIS A 44 -4.49 -23.99 -1.50
N GLY A 45 -3.46 -23.17 -1.64
CA GLY A 45 -2.53 -22.85 -0.57
C GLY A 45 -3.17 -22.07 0.59
N VAL A 46 -4.04 -21.11 0.29
CA VAL A 46 -4.79 -20.36 1.32
C VAL A 46 -5.84 -21.24 2.00
N GLU A 47 -6.56 -22.07 1.23
CA GLU A 47 -7.53 -23.05 1.74
C GLU A 47 -6.85 -24.13 2.60
N ALA A 48 -5.57 -24.42 2.34
CA ALA A 48 -4.79 -25.33 3.16
C ALA A 48 -4.45 -24.75 4.55
N TYR A 49 -4.52 -23.42 4.76
CA TYR A 49 -4.33 -22.84 6.08
C TYR A 49 -5.55 -23.10 6.98
N SER A 50 -5.28 -23.59 8.18
CA SER A 50 -6.32 -23.77 9.19
C SER A 50 -7.02 -22.44 9.52
N PRO A 51 -8.35 -22.43 9.76
CA PRO A 51 -9.06 -21.24 10.22
C PRO A 51 -8.47 -20.61 11.48
N VAL A 52 -7.87 -21.42 12.36
CA VAL A 52 -7.20 -20.95 13.58
C VAL A 52 -5.98 -20.08 13.23
N VAL A 53 -5.21 -20.46 12.21
CA VAL A 53 -4.06 -19.68 11.72
C VAL A 53 -4.52 -18.36 11.13
N LEU A 54 -5.59 -18.37 10.33
CA LEU A 54 -6.16 -17.15 9.74
C LEU A 54 -6.69 -16.19 10.81
N VAL A 55 -7.46 -16.68 11.79
CA VAL A 55 -7.95 -15.86 12.91
C VAL A 55 -6.79 -15.37 13.78
N GLY A 56 -5.80 -16.22 14.03
CA GLY A 56 -4.57 -15.86 14.73
C GLY A 56 -3.83 -14.73 14.03
N ALA A 57 -3.71 -14.78 12.69
CA ALA A 57 -3.10 -13.73 11.89
C ALA A 57 -3.87 -12.41 11.97
N VAL A 58 -5.22 -12.43 11.97
CA VAL A 58 -6.02 -11.22 12.23
C VAL A 58 -5.71 -10.65 13.63
N GLY A 59 -5.63 -11.53 14.64
CA GLY A 59 -5.28 -11.14 16.01
C GLY A 59 -3.89 -10.51 16.11
N LEU A 60 -2.90 -11.09 15.45
CA LEU A 60 -1.52 -10.56 15.38
C LEU A 60 -1.46 -9.24 14.62
N THR A 61 -2.21 -9.09 13.53
CA THR A 61 -2.36 -7.80 12.83
C THR A 61 -2.96 -6.75 13.77
N ALA A 62 -4.04 -7.07 14.49
CA ALA A 62 -4.67 -6.15 15.43
C ALA A 62 -3.70 -5.77 16.56
N ALA A 63 -2.94 -6.74 17.10
CA ALA A 63 -1.91 -6.50 18.11
C ALA A 63 -0.79 -5.59 17.58
N THR A 64 -0.35 -5.80 16.34
CA THR A 64 0.64 -4.95 15.68
C THR A 64 0.16 -3.51 15.60
N TYR A 65 -1.04 -3.26 15.08
CA TYR A 65 -1.60 -1.91 15.02
C TYR A 65 -1.88 -1.32 16.41
N ALA A 66 -2.19 -2.15 17.42
CA ALA A 66 -2.30 -1.70 18.80
C ALA A 66 -0.95 -1.21 19.36
N THR A 67 0.16 -1.87 19.04
CA THR A 67 1.51 -1.40 19.42
C THR A 67 1.87 -0.09 18.73
N LEU A 68 1.52 0.06 17.44
CA LEU A 68 1.73 1.30 16.70
C LEU A 68 0.92 2.47 17.29
N ILE A 69 -0.35 2.24 17.66
CA ILE A 69 -1.16 3.22 18.40
C ILE A 69 -0.53 3.53 19.77
N GLY A 70 0.02 2.50 20.43
CA GLY A 70 0.75 2.62 21.68
C GLY A 70 1.94 3.58 21.59
N PHE A 71 2.68 3.59 20.47
CA PHE A 71 3.75 4.57 20.26
C PHE A 71 3.25 6.00 20.30
N ASP A 72 2.13 6.29 19.63
CA ASP A 72 1.58 7.64 19.58
C ASP A 72 0.99 8.04 20.95
N VAL A 73 0.29 7.13 21.64
CA VAL A 73 -0.20 7.36 23.01
C VAL A 73 0.94 7.66 23.99
N LEU A 74 2.03 6.89 23.91
CA LEU A 74 3.21 7.11 24.75
C LEU A 74 3.95 8.39 24.34
N GLY A 75 4.02 8.70 23.05
CA GLY A 75 4.58 9.93 22.51
C GLY A 75 3.84 11.19 22.98
N PHE A 76 2.51 11.16 23.05
CA PHE A 76 1.70 12.24 23.62
C PHE A 76 1.97 12.45 25.11
N ARG A 77 2.18 11.38 25.86
CA ARG A 77 2.60 11.47 27.27
C ARG A 77 4.03 12.00 27.41
N TYR A 78 4.92 11.64 26.48
CA TYR A 78 6.31 12.10 26.47
C TYR A 78 6.42 13.61 26.23
N ILE A 79 5.56 14.19 25.39
CA ILE A 79 5.49 15.64 25.19
C ILE A 79 4.62 16.37 26.25
N GLU A 80 4.25 15.69 27.33
CA GLU A 80 3.43 16.23 28.43
C GLU A 80 2.05 16.75 27.98
N ARG A 81 1.51 16.21 26.88
CA ARG A 81 0.17 16.52 26.37
C ARG A 81 -0.66 15.24 26.22
N PRO A 82 -1.03 14.59 27.34
CA PRO A 82 -1.78 13.35 27.28
C PRO A 82 -3.17 13.58 26.69
N HIS A 83 -3.51 12.80 25.67
CA HIS A 83 -4.87 12.71 25.16
C HIS A 83 -5.49 11.37 25.54
N ALA A 84 -6.82 11.34 25.68
CA ALA A 84 -7.56 10.10 25.87
C ALA A 84 -7.26 9.13 24.71
N ILE A 85 -7.01 7.85 25.01
CA ILE A 85 -6.63 6.84 24.01
C ILE A 85 -7.61 6.82 22.82
N ARG A 86 -8.91 6.97 23.09
CA ARG A 86 -9.96 7.01 22.06
C ARG A 86 -9.77 8.16 21.04
N ARG A 87 -9.19 9.29 21.45
CA ARG A 87 -8.89 10.43 20.56
C ARG A 87 -7.66 10.18 19.70
N VAL A 88 -6.69 9.40 20.18
CA VAL A 88 -5.43 9.12 19.49
C VAL A 88 -5.54 7.87 18.60
N ALA A 89 -6.28 6.86 19.04
CA ALA A 89 -6.28 5.53 18.44
C ALA A 89 -6.73 5.52 16.98
N LEU A 90 -7.90 6.08 16.67
CA LEU A 90 -8.40 6.07 15.29
C LEU A 90 -7.52 6.88 14.33
N PRO A 91 -7.16 8.15 14.64
CA PRO A 91 -6.33 8.91 13.72
C PRO A 91 -4.94 8.30 13.52
N SER A 92 -4.36 7.72 14.57
CA SER A 92 -3.08 7.00 14.48
C SER A 92 -3.22 5.75 13.60
N PHE A 93 -4.23 4.92 13.86
CA PHE A 93 -4.53 3.72 13.06
C PHE A 93 -4.68 4.05 11.57
N VAL A 94 -5.51 5.05 11.22
CA VAL A 94 -5.73 5.45 9.82
C VAL A 94 -4.45 5.99 9.19
N SER A 95 -3.72 6.85 9.90
CA SER A 95 -2.44 7.38 9.43
C SER A 95 -1.43 6.26 9.13
N LEU A 96 -1.29 5.30 10.04
CA LEU A 96 -0.33 4.20 9.94
C LEU A 96 -0.73 3.19 8.86
N ALA A 97 -2.03 2.88 8.73
CA ALA A 97 -2.55 2.00 7.68
C ALA A 97 -2.26 2.56 6.28
N VAL A 98 -2.42 3.87 6.09
CA VAL A 98 -2.03 4.54 4.84
C VAL A 98 -0.50 4.57 4.69
N SER A 99 0.22 4.96 5.72
CA SER A 99 1.67 5.16 5.66
C SER A 99 2.45 3.89 5.33
N ASN A 100 2.02 2.74 5.85
CA ASN A 100 2.65 1.44 5.57
C ASN A 100 2.57 1.04 4.08
N ASN A 101 1.66 1.63 3.30
CA ASN A 101 1.45 1.31 1.89
C ASN A 101 2.12 2.31 0.92
N VAL A 102 2.44 3.53 1.35
CA VAL A 102 2.87 4.64 0.45
C VAL A 102 4.40 4.79 0.33
N GLY A 103 5.17 4.09 1.18
CA GLY A 103 6.65 4.12 1.22
C GLY A 103 7.25 5.42 1.72
N ILE A 104 8.55 5.36 2.04
CA ILE A 104 9.23 6.39 2.85
C ILE A 104 8.35 6.74 4.06
N SER A 105 7.89 5.70 4.77
CA SER A 105 6.80 5.75 5.74
C SER A 105 7.05 6.76 6.86
N PHE A 106 8.31 7.03 7.18
CA PHE A 106 8.68 8.06 8.15
C PHE A 106 8.36 9.49 7.69
N VAL A 107 8.66 9.83 6.44
CA VAL A 107 8.45 11.20 5.90
C VAL A 107 6.98 11.40 5.55
N VAL A 108 6.41 10.48 4.77
CA VAL A 108 5.01 10.57 4.35
C VAL A 108 4.10 10.39 5.56
N GLY A 109 4.33 9.37 6.38
CA GLY A 109 3.52 9.12 7.57
C GLY A 109 3.71 10.14 8.68
N GLY A 110 4.91 10.71 8.84
CA GLY A 110 5.14 11.85 9.72
C GLY A 110 4.31 13.07 9.30
N SER A 111 4.22 13.35 8.00
CA SER A 111 3.41 14.46 7.48
C SER A 111 1.90 14.24 7.66
N ILE A 112 1.42 13.01 7.46
CA ILE A 112 0.01 12.64 7.69
C ILE A 112 -0.33 12.77 9.18
N ARG A 113 0.51 12.20 10.07
CA ARG A 113 0.34 12.35 11.53
C ARG A 113 0.36 13.81 11.95
N TYR A 114 1.31 14.62 11.47
CA TYR A 114 1.32 16.06 11.77
C TYR A 114 0.02 16.74 11.35
N ARG A 115 -0.43 16.53 10.11
CA ARG A 115 -1.68 17.15 9.62
C ARG A 115 -2.88 16.77 10.47
N ILE A 116 -2.97 15.51 10.86
CA ILE A 116 -4.00 15.01 11.76
C ILE A 116 -3.87 15.63 13.15
N TYR A 117 -2.67 15.65 13.74
CA TYR A 117 -2.44 16.17 15.10
C TYR A 117 -2.57 17.69 15.20
N ALA A 118 -2.25 18.41 14.12
CA ALA A 118 -2.49 19.85 14.03
C ALA A 118 -3.98 20.19 14.19
N THR A 119 -4.88 19.28 13.78
CA THR A 119 -6.32 19.43 14.02
C THR A 119 -6.69 19.35 15.50
N PHE A 120 -5.83 18.78 16.35
CA PHE A 120 -5.95 18.75 17.81
C PHE A 120 -5.19 19.91 18.50
N GLY A 121 -4.70 20.90 17.75
CA GLY A 121 -3.90 22.01 18.29
C GLY A 121 -2.45 21.65 18.63
N VAL A 122 -1.93 20.53 18.12
CA VAL A 122 -0.54 20.11 18.31
C VAL A 122 0.36 20.91 17.38
N SER A 123 1.44 21.48 17.93
CA SER A 123 2.42 22.24 17.15
C SER A 123 3.23 21.32 16.22
N ALA A 124 3.81 21.88 15.15
CA ALA A 124 4.69 21.11 14.26
C ALA A 124 5.90 20.52 15.00
N GLY A 125 6.44 21.26 15.98
CA GLY A 125 7.55 20.79 16.82
C GLY A 125 7.16 19.60 17.70
N ASP A 126 5.99 19.64 18.32
CA ASP A 126 5.50 18.55 19.17
C ASP A 126 5.13 17.32 18.35
N ALA A 127 4.51 17.49 17.17
CA ALA A 127 4.27 16.39 16.26
C ALA A 127 5.58 15.74 15.78
N ALA A 128 6.60 16.54 15.48
CA ALA A 128 7.93 16.03 15.13
C ALA A 128 8.57 15.24 16.29
N ARG A 129 8.41 15.69 17.54
CA ARG A 129 8.86 14.96 18.73
C ARG A 129 8.15 13.62 18.89
N ILE A 130 6.84 13.55 18.69
CA ILE A 130 6.08 12.29 18.71
C ILE A 130 6.58 11.35 17.61
N VAL A 131 6.72 11.86 16.38
CA VAL A 131 7.18 11.07 15.23
C VAL A 131 8.59 10.52 15.46
N ALA A 132 9.51 11.34 15.97
CA ALA A 132 10.87 10.93 16.32
C ALA A 132 10.88 9.91 17.47
N PHE A 133 10.03 10.11 18.49
CA PHE A 133 9.87 9.18 19.59
C PHE A 133 9.42 7.79 19.11
N SER A 134 8.42 7.71 18.22
CA SER A 134 7.98 6.44 17.62
C SER A 134 9.08 5.80 16.77
N PHE A 135 9.85 6.61 16.02
CA PHE A 135 10.93 6.10 15.18
C PHE A 135 12.05 5.46 16.00
N VAL A 136 12.48 6.13 17.08
CA VAL A 136 13.45 5.56 18.02
C VAL A 136 12.90 4.28 18.66
N ALA A 137 11.64 4.29 19.09
CA ALA A 137 11.00 3.11 19.69
C ALA A 137 10.99 1.91 18.75
N ASN A 138 10.61 2.15 17.48
CA ASN A 138 10.58 1.12 16.45
C ASN A 138 11.96 0.45 16.28
N TRP A 139 13.02 1.23 16.08
CA TRP A 139 14.35 0.66 15.83
C TRP A 139 15.00 0.07 17.09
N LEU A 140 14.76 0.67 18.26
CA LEU A 140 15.21 0.11 19.53
C LEU A 140 14.63 -1.29 19.76
N GLY A 141 13.35 -1.47 19.43
CA GLY A 141 12.70 -2.78 19.44
C GLY A 141 13.30 -3.78 18.46
N PHE A 142 13.59 -3.34 17.23
CA PHE A 142 14.27 -4.16 16.22
C PHE A 142 15.63 -4.64 16.75
N PHE A 143 16.47 -3.73 17.26
CA PHE A 143 17.80 -4.08 17.77
C PHE A 143 17.73 -5.07 18.94
N ALA A 144 16.75 -4.91 19.82
CA ALA A 144 16.56 -5.79 20.96
C ALA A 144 16.10 -7.21 20.59
N LEU A 145 15.37 -7.38 19.48
CA LEU A 145 14.95 -8.68 19.00
C LEU A 145 15.97 -9.31 18.04
N PHE A 146 16.45 -8.55 17.07
CA PHE A 146 17.34 -9.07 16.05
C PHE A 146 18.74 -9.37 16.61
N GLY A 147 19.23 -8.54 17.54
CA GLY A 147 20.54 -8.71 18.18
C GLY A 147 20.76 -10.11 18.76
N PRO A 148 19.91 -10.59 19.69
CA PRO A 148 20.02 -11.94 20.23
C PRO A 148 19.90 -13.04 19.19
N LEU A 149 19.07 -12.86 18.16
CA LEU A 149 18.86 -13.88 17.13
C LEU A 149 20.13 -14.13 16.31
N VAL A 150 20.82 -13.08 15.88
CA VAL A 150 22.10 -13.22 15.15
C VAL A 150 23.30 -13.57 16.04
N LEU A 151 23.16 -13.46 17.37
CA LEU A 151 24.14 -14.04 18.30
C LEU A 151 24.01 -15.56 18.38
N VAL A 152 22.77 -16.06 18.42
CA VAL A 152 22.45 -17.48 18.52
C VAL A 152 22.74 -18.19 17.20
N ASP A 153 22.29 -17.61 16.09
CA ASP A 153 22.53 -18.10 14.74
C ASP A 153 23.16 -17.00 13.86
N PRO A 154 24.49 -16.84 13.92
CA PRO A 154 25.19 -15.80 13.14
C PRO A 154 25.20 -16.09 11.64
N THR A 155 24.96 -17.35 11.23
CA THR A 155 25.06 -17.77 9.84
C THR A 155 23.92 -17.22 8.98
N VAL A 156 22.79 -16.87 9.62
CA VAL A 156 21.58 -16.38 8.93
C VAL A 156 21.80 -15.10 8.12
N ILE A 157 22.82 -14.30 8.44
CA ILE A 157 23.13 -13.06 7.71
C ILE A 157 24.33 -13.19 6.76
N GLU A 158 25.02 -14.33 6.73
CA GLU A 158 26.14 -14.56 5.83
C GLU A 158 25.78 -14.35 4.35
N PRO A 159 24.60 -14.82 3.84
CA PRO A 159 24.21 -14.57 2.46
C PRO A 159 24.06 -13.09 2.12
N ALA A 160 23.82 -12.23 3.11
CA ALA A 160 23.72 -10.79 2.92
C ALA A 160 25.11 -10.09 2.88
N GLY A 161 26.20 -10.81 3.16
CA GLY A 161 27.57 -10.29 3.04
C GLY A 161 27.93 -9.21 4.08
N VAL A 162 27.21 -9.16 5.20
CA VAL A 162 27.30 -8.08 6.20
C VAL A 162 28.40 -8.30 7.26
N GLY A 163 29.12 -9.42 7.18
CA GLY A 163 30.16 -9.82 8.14
C GLY A 163 29.64 -10.78 9.21
N ASP A 164 30.38 -10.90 10.32
CA ASP A 164 30.05 -11.82 11.42
C ASP A 164 28.80 -11.37 12.18
N GLY A 165 27.75 -12.20 12.15
CA GLY A 165 26.50 -11.99 12.88
C GLY A 165 26.67 -11.79 14.37
N ARG A 166 27.72 -12.35 14.99
CA ARG A 166 27.99 -12.15 16.41
C ARG A 166 28.41 -10.71 16.71
N VAL A 167 29.29 -10.15 15.89
CA VAL A 167 29.75 -8.77 16.03
C VAL A 167 28.57 -7.81 15.86
N LEU A 168 27.73 -8.06 14.85
CA LEU A 168 26.51 -7.28 14.65
C LEU A 168 25.58 -7.39 15.86
N GLY A 169 25.32 -8.61 16.36
CA GLY A 169 24.45 -8.84 17.51
C GLY A 169 24.91 -8.11 18.76
N VAL A 170 26.22 -8.16 19.09
CA VAL A 170 26.81 -7.41 20.20
C VAL A 170 26.64 -5.90 19.99
N ALA A 171 26.92 -5.40 18.79
CA ALA A 171 26.78 -3.98 18.49
C ALA A 171 25.33 -3.49 18.65
N LEU A 172 24.35 -4.25 18.17
CA LEU A 172 22.93 -3.92 18.30
C LEU A 172 22.49 -3.91 19.77
N LEU A 173 22.90 -4.89 20.56
CA LEU A 173 22.59 -4.93 21.99
C LEU A 173 23.29 -3.81 22.77
N ALA A 174 24.52 -3.45 22.39
CA ALA A 174 25.23 -2.32 22.97
C ALA A 174 24.50 -0.99 22.69
N LEU A 175 23.90 -0.81 21.51
CA LEU A 175 23.06 0.35 21.20
C LEU A 175 21.82 0.41 22.11
N VAL A 176 21.16 -0.73 22.34
CA VAL A 176 19.99 -0.81 23.24
C VAL A 176 20.40 -0.48 24.68
N ALA A 177 21.46 -1.11 25.18
CA ALA A 177 21.97 -0.88 26.54
C ALA A 177 22.43 0.57 26.74
N GLY A 178 23.16 1.12 25.75
CA GLY A 178 23.60 2.51 25.73
C GLY A 178 22.42 3.47 25.78
N TYR A 179 21.39 3.25 24.96
CA TYR A 179 20.18 4.09 24.96
C TYR A 179 19.49 4.10 26.34
N VAL A 180 19.25 2.91 26.94
CA VAL A 180 18.59 2.80 28.25
C VAL A 180 19.44 3.43 29.37
N PHE A 181 20.77 3.28 29.31
CA PHE A 181 21.69 3.89 30.25
C PHE A 181 21.65 5.43 30.18
N ILE A 182 21.75 5.98 28.97
CA ILE A 182 21.68 7.42 28.68
C ILE A 182 20.35 8.01 29.19
N SER A 183 19.24 7.34 28.89
CA SER A 183 17.90 7.71 29.36
C SER A 183 17.69 7.69 30.87
N GLY A 184 18.56 6.99 31.61
CA GLY A 184 18.56 7.01 33.07
C GLY A 184 19.48 8.07 33.68
N ARG A 185 20.39 8.67 32.90
CA ARG A 185 21.50 9.47 33.43
C ARG A 185 21.42 10.96 33.08
N TRP A 186 20.80 11.32 31.97
CA TRP A 186 20.73 12.70 31.47
C TRP A 186 19.31 13.07 31.04
N ASP A 187 18.92 14.32 31.33
CA ASP A 187 17.62 14.86 30.91
C ASP A 187 17.67 15.48 29.49
N ALA A 188 18.86 15.88 29.02
CA ALA A 188 19.05 16.42 27.68
C ALA A 188 20.50 16.24 27.19
N ILE A 189 20.65 16.09 25.87
CA ILE A 189 21.95 16.03 25.18
C ILE A 189 22.07 17.21 24.22
N GLY A 190 23.26 17.81 24.15
CA GLY A 190 23.59 18.95 23.31
C GLY A 190 23.60 20.29 24.05
N ARG A 191 23.91 21.37 23.33
CA ARG A 191 24.05 22.75 23.88
C ARG A 191 23.32 23.75 22.98
N GLY A 192 22.76 24.80 23.58
CA GLY A 192 22.12 25.91 22.86
C GLY A 192 20.83 25.48 22.13
N ARG A 193 20.71 25.85 20.84
CA ARG A 193 19.53 25.56 20.00
C ARG A 193 19.38 24.09 19.60
N ILE A 194 20.43 23.27 19.76
CA ILE A 194 20.42 21.82 19.48
C ILE A 194 20.39 21.08 20.81
N ARG A 195 19.35 21.31 21.61
CA ARG A 195 19.10 20.59 22.87
C ARG A 195 18.07 19.49 22.61
N MET A 196 18.51 18.25 22.56
CA MET A 196 17.64 17.08 22.45
C MET A 196 17.23 16.63 23.84
N VAL A 197 15.94 16.67 24.14
CA VAL A 197 15.39 16.13 25.39
C VAL A 197 15.51 14.60 25.31
N VAL A 198 16.11 14.02 26.35
CA VAL A 198 16.27 12.56 26.45
C VAL A 198 15.06 12.02 27.19
N PRO A 199 14.42 10.93 26.71
CA PRO A 199 13.33 10.32 27.44
C PRO A 199 13.83 9.72 28.74
N SER A 200 13.06 9.89 29.81
CA SER A 200 13.35 9.25 31.09
C SER A 200 13.37 7.72 30.93
N ARG A 201 14.04 7.02 31.86
CA ARG A 201 14.17 5.55 31.84
C ARG A 201 12.83 4.83 31.69
N ARG A 202 11.74 5.39 32.26
CA ARG A 202 10.38 4.83 32.12
C ARG A 202 9.88 4.88 30.68
N PHE A 203 10.07 6.01 30.00
CA PHE A 203 9.71 6.15 28.59
C PHE A 203 10.61 5.30 27.68
N ALA A 204 11.91 5.22 27.96
CA ALA A 204 12.84 4.38 27.21
C ALA A 204 12.48 2.89 27.28
N ILE A 205 12.14 2.39 28.47
CA ILE A 205 11.65 1.01 28.64
C ILE A 205 10.31 0.82 27.90
N GLY A 206 9.40 1.78 27.98
CA GLY A 206 8.14 1.73 27.23
C GLY A 206 8.35 1.69 25.71
N GLN A 207 9.29 2.48 25.18
CA GLN A 207 9.69 2.46 23.77
C GLN A 207 10.27 1.10 23.37
N LEU A 208 11.17 0.55 24.18
CA LEU A 208 11.80 -0.74 23.95
C LEU A 208 10.75 -1.86 23.89
N LEU A 209 9.86 -1.92 24.88
CA LEU A 209 8.84 -2.96 24.96
C LEU A 209 7.82 -2.86 23.82
N LEU A 210 7.29 -1.66 23.55
CA LEU A 210 6.38 -1.47 22.41
C LEU A 210 7.07 -1.75 21.08
N GLY A 211 8.34 -1.36 20.95
CA GLY A 211 9.20 -1.64 19.81
C GLY A 211 9.33 -3.13 19.56
N ALA A 212 9.75 -3.87 20.58
CA ALA A 212 9.94 -5.31 20.50
C ALA A 212 8.61 -6.00 20.18
N CYS A 213 7.53 -5.67 20.89
CA CYS A 213 6.21 -6.22 20.60
C CYS A 213 5.77 -5.95 19.15
N ASN A 214 5.99 -4.74 18.63
CA ASN A 214 5.65 -4.39 17.25
C ASN A 214 6.36 -5.30 16.24
N TRP A 215 7.68 -5.42 16.34
CA TRP A 215 8.47 -6.26 15.44
C TRP A 215 8.18 -7.75 15.61
N LEU A 216 7.94 -8.20 16.86
CA LEU A 216 7.57 -9.57 17.14
C LEU A 216 6.22 -9.93 16.52
N PHE A 217 5.18 -9.11 16.73
CA PHE A 217 3.85 -9.37 16.18
C PHE A 217 3.85 -9.29 14.66
N THR A 218 4.54 -8.29 14.09
CA THR A 218 4.67 -8.16 12.63
C THR A 218 5.37 -9.38 12.04
N SER A 219 6.44 -9.87 12.67
CA SER A 219 7.15 -11.09 12.22
C SER A 219 6.32 -12.35 12.43
N ALA A 220 5.56 -12.43 13.53
CA ALA A 220 4.72 -13.56 13.85
C ALA A 220 3.62 -13.78 12.80
N ILE A 221 3.09 -12.71 12.18
CA ILE A 221 2.10 -12.84 11.09
C ILE A 221 2.69 -13.68 9.95
N LEU A 222 3.94 -13.46 9.54
CA LEU A 222 4.57 -14.26 8.50
C LEU A 222 4.98 -15.66 9.01
N LEU A 223 5.48 -15.73 10.25
CA LEU A 223 5.94 -16.97 10.88
C LEU A 223 4.83 -18.03 10.96
N VAL A 224 3.59 -17.64 11.30
CA VAL A 224 2.47 -18.60 11.41
C VAL A 224 2.10 -19.24 10.07
N PHE A 225 2.29 -18.54 8.95
CA PHE A 225 2.03 -19.09 7.62
C PHE A 225 3.17 -20.01 7.14
N LEU A 226 4.39 -19.79 7.62
CA LEU A 226 5.54 -20.65 7.30
C LEU A 226 5.54 -21.95 8.12
N SER A 227 4.97 -21.92 9.34
CA SER A 227 4.88 -23.07 10.25
C SER A 227 6.20 -23.89 10.35
N PRO A 228 7.34 -23.25 10.67
CA PRO A 228 8.62 -23.95 10.72
C PRO A 228 8.70 -24.93 11.89
N SER A 229 9.64 -25.87 11.84
CA SER A 229 9.93 -26.75 12.98
C SER A 229 10.47 -25.95 14.17
N LEU A 230 10.27 -26.45 15.40
CA LEU A 230 10.72 -25.75 16.63
C LEU A 230 12.23 -25.44 16.63
N SER A 231 13.04 -26.31 16.04
CA SER A 231 14.49 -26.11 15.88
C SER A 231 14.86 -24.98 14.93
N GLU A 232 13.97 -24.63 13.99
CA GLU A 232 14.23 -23.63 12.94
C GLU A 232 13.58 -22.27 13.23
N VAL A 233 12.68 -22.19 14.22
CA VAL A 233 11.94 -20.97 14.57
C VAL A 233 12.88 -19.76 14.72
N THR A 234 14.03 -19.94 15.38
CA THR A 234 15.01 -18.87 15.60
C THR A 234 15.60 -18.36 14.28
N THR A 235 16.09 -19.26 13.42
CA THR A 235 16.67 -18.92 12.12
C THR A 235 15.63 -18.28 11.20
N VAL A 236 14.42 -18.84 11.15
CA VAL A 236 13.33 -18.30 10.33
C VAL A 236 12.90 -16.92 10.83
N LEU A 237 12.78 -16.72 12.14
CA LEU A 237 12.47 -15.42 12.71
C LEU A 237 13.55 -14.38 12.41
N ALA A 238 14.82 -14.76 12.46
CA ALA A 238 15.92 -13.89 12.08
C ALA A 238 15.86 -13.52 10.59
N ALA A 239 15.62 -14.48 9.70
CA ALA A 239 15.43 -14.24 8.27
C ALA A 239 14.25 -13.29 7.99
N ILE A 240 13.11 -13.48 8.68
CA ILE A 240 11.93 -12.59 8.59
C ILE A 240 12.29 -11.17 9.04
N LEU A 241 12.93 -11.00 10.20
CA LEU A 241 13.30 -9.69 10.71
C LEU A 241 14.31 -8.98 9.80
N GLY A 242 15.31 -9.70 9.28
CA GLY A 242 16.25 -9.17 8.31
C GLY A 242 15.56 -8.71 7.02
N ALA A 243 14.63 -9.50 6.50
CA ALA A 243 13.83 -9.14 5.33
C ALA A 243 12.93 -7.93 5.58
N GLN A 244 12.26 -7.86 6.72
CA GLN A 244 11.44 -6.72 7.09
C GLN A 244 12.28 -5.45 7.33
N PHE A 245 13.49 -5.57 7.87
CA PHE A 245 14.44 -4.46 7.97
C PHE A 245 14.74 -3.88 6.58
N VAL A 246 15.15 -4.74 5.63
CA VAL A 246 15.45 -4.32 4.25
C VAL A 246 14.22 -3.69 3.59
N GLY A 247 13.05 -4.31 3.75
CA GLY A 247 11.78 -3.77 3.26
C GLY A 247 11.42 -2.41 3.86
N ALA A 248 11.71 -2.18 5.14
CA ALA A 248 11.39 -0.94 5.84
C ALA A 248 12.32 0.22 5.48
N VAL A 249 13.61 -0.05 5.20
CA VAL A 249 14.57 0.97 4.77
C VAL A 249 14.55 1.21 3.27
N ALA A 250 14.00 0.27 2.49
CA ALA A 250 13.88 0.43 1.04
C ALA A 250 13.02 1.67 0.70
N PRO A 251 13.46 2.52 -0.24
CA PRO A 251 12.69 3.68 -0.69
C PRO A 251 11.45 3.29 -1.53
N VAL A 252 11.17 1.98 -1.65
CA VAL A 252 10.05 1.42 -2.41
C VAL A 252 8.81 1.32 -1.52
N PRO A 253 7.63 1.75 -2.01
CA PRO A 253 6.38 1.64 -1.30
C PRO A 253 5.98 0.24 -0.92
N GLY A 254 5.52 0.12 0.33
CA GLY A 254 5.27 -1.16 0.97
C GLY A 254 6.49 -2.07 1.08
N GLY A 255 7.71 -1.57 0.84
CA GLY A 255 8.93 -2.39 0.75
C GLY A 255 8.87 -3.45 -0.36
N LEU A 256 8.05 -3.22 -1.40
CA LEU A 256 7.73 -4.22 -2.42
C LEU A 256 8.97 -4.74 -3.15
N GLY A 257 9.11 -6.06 -3.20
CA GLY A 257 10.22 -6.78 -3.80
C GLY A 257 11.47 -6.82 -2.91
N ALA A 258 11.73 -5.80 -2.10
CA ALA A 258 12.89 -5.75 -1.22
C ALA A 258 12.75 -6.73 -0.05
N LEU A 259 11.57 -6.76 0.58
CA LEU A 259 11.26 -7.73 1.64
C LEU A 259 11.30 -9.15 1.08
N GLU A 260 10.63 -9.40 -0.04
CA GLU A 260 10.51 -10.73 -0.62
C GLU A 260 11.85 -11.27 -1.09
N ALA A 261 12.59 -10.50 -1.88
CA ALA A 261 13.90 -10.93 -2.36
C ALA A 261 14.84 -11.26 -1.19
N THR A 262 14.81 -10.45 -0.13
CA THR A 262 15.64 -10.69 1.06
C THR A 262 15.18 -11.94 1.80
N PHE A 263 13.88 -12.10 2.05
CA PHE A 263 13.39 -13.30 2.74
C PHE A 263 13.70 -14.57 1.96
N LEU A 264 13.49 -14.56 0.63
CA LEU A 264 13.78 -15.70 -0.23
C LEU A 264 15.28 -16.03 -0.31
N ALA A 265 16.15 -15.05 -0.10
CA ALA A 265 17.60 -15.24 -0.03
C ALA A 265 18.09 -15.73 1.34
N LEU A 266 17.42 -15.32 2.43
CA LEU A 266 17.80 -15.67 3.80
C LEU A 266 17.06 -16.89 4.36
N ARG A 267 16.01 -17.39 3.67
CA ARG A 267 15.22 -18.51 4.19
C ARG A 267 16.09 -19.77 4.34
N PRO A 268 15.77 -20.63 5.32
CA PRO A 268 16.30 -21.99 5.34
C PRO A 268 15.84 -22.80 4.11
N ASP A 269 16.70 -23.71 3.66
CA ASP A 269 16.40 -24.63 2.54
C ASP A 269 15.22 -25.58 2.83
N SER A 270 14.91 -25.80 4.12
CA SER A 270 13.76 -26.58 4.56
C SER A 270 12.41 -25.94 4.24
N ILE A 271 12.37 -24.63 3.98
CA ILE A 271 11.16 -23.91 3.56
C ILE A 271 11.10 -23.91 2.02
N PRO A 272 10.16 -24.65 1.39
CA PRO A 272 10.07 -24.68 -0.06
C PRO A 272 9.74 -23.31 -0.65
N LEU A 273 10.27 -23.02 -1.83
CA LEU A 273 10.02 -21.75 -2.55
C LEU A 273 8.52 -21.44 -2.72
N PRO A 274 7.66 -22.38 -3.14
CA PRO A 274 6.24 -22.10 -3.27
C PRO A 274 5.58 -21.70 -1.95
N THR A 275 5.93 -22.37 -0.85
CA THR A 275 5.43 -22.08 0.50
C THR A 275 5.85 -20.69 0.96
N ALA A 276 7.12 -20.33 0.76
CA ALA A 276 7.65 -19.02 1.11
C ALA A 276 6.93 -17.89 0.36
N VAL A 277 6.76 -18.03 -0.96
CA VAL A 277 6.07 -17.02 -1.79
C VAL A 277 4.60 -16.89 -1.38
N LEU A 278 3.90 -18.01 -1.16
CA LEU A 278 2.53 -18.01 -0.67
C LEU A 278 2.41 -17.28 0.67
N ALA A 279 3.27 -17.61 1.64
CA ALA A 279 3.26 -16.99 2.97
C ALA A 279 3.52 -15.48 2.89
N LEU A 280 4.43 -15.02 2.02
CA LEU A 280 4.70 -13.60 1.76
C LEU A 280 3.48 -12.87 1.19
N LEU A 281 2.79 -13.47 0.21
CA LEU A 281 1.58 -12.90 -0.38
C LEU A 281 0.44 -12.80 0.65
N VAL A 282 0.24 -13.84 1.45
CA VAL A 282 -0.78 -13.83 2.52
C VAL A 282 -0.40 -12.83 3.61
N TYR A 283 0.86 -12.76 4.00
CA TYR A 283 1.36 -11.73 4.92
C TYR A 283 1.02 -10.32 4.42
N ARG A 284 1.14 -10.04 3.11
CA ARG A 284 0.73 -8.75 2.54
C ARG A 284 -0.75 -8.47 2.69
N LEU A 285 -1.60 -9.47 2.47
CA LEU A 285 -3.04 -9.35 2.66
C LEU A 285 -3.38 -8.96 4.09
N PHE A 286 -2.77 -9.62 5.08
CA PHE A 286 -3.08 -9.42 6.48
C PHE A 286 -2.44 -8.18 7.11
N TYR A 287 -1.21 -7.83 6.75
CA TYR A 287 -0.48 -6.72 7.38
C TYR A 287 -0.65 -5.38 6.65
N TYR A 288 -0.83 -5.37 5.32
CA TYR A 288 -0.91 -4.13 4.54
C TYR A 288 -2.33 -3.83 4.07
N LEU A 289 -2.99 -4.78 3.40
CA LEU A 289 -4.26 -4.55 2.71
C LEU A 289 -5.46 -4.56 3.65
N LEU A 290 -5.55 -5.55 4.53
CA LEU A 290 -6.66 -5.69 5.48
C LEU A 290 -6.80 -4.45 6.39
N PRO A 291 -5.74 -3.94 7.05
CA PRO A 291 -5.85 -2.76 7.90
C PRO A 291 -6.20 -1.49 7.11
N LEU A 292 -5.68 -1.36 5.88
CA LEU A 292 -6.04 -0.25 5.00
C LEU A 292 -7.53 -0.28 4.64
N ALA A 293 -8.06 -1.46 4.28
CA ALA A 293 -9.48 -1.62 3.99
C ALA A 293 -10.34 -1.26 5.22
N VAL A 294 -9.97 -1.76 6.41
CA VAL A 294 -10.65 -1.42 7.67
C VAL A 294 -10.59 0.08 7.96
N ALA A 295 -9.43 0.72 7.77
CA ALA A 295 -9.27 2.16 7.97
C ALA A 295 -10.21 2.98 7.08
N VAL A 296 -10.30 2.63 5.79
CA VAL A 296 -11.19 3.35 4.87
C VAL A 296 -12.65 3.11 5.22
N VAL A 297 -13.06 1.89 5.58
CA VAL A 297 -14.42 1.58 6.02
C VAL A 297 -14.80 2.40 7.25
N ILE A 298 -13.96 2.42 8.29
CA ILE A 298 -14.24 3.16 9.53
C ILE A 298 -14.39 4.66 9.24
N VAL A 299 -13.48 5.22 8.43
CA VAL A 299 -13.53 6.62 8.06
C VAL A 299 -14.79 6.93 7.24
N GLY A 300 -15.13 6.09 6.27
CA GLY A 300 -16.34 6.21 5.47
C GLY A 300 -17.62 6.19 6.31
N VAL A 301 -17.73 5.24 7.26
CA VAL A 301 -18.89 5.09 8.14
C VAL A 301 -19.05 6.27 9.09
N ARG A 302 -17.98 6.68 9.80
CA ARG A 302 -18.06 7.81 10.76
C ARG A 302 -18.54 9.09 10.11
N LEU A 303 -18.00 9.41 8.94
CA LEU A 303 -18.38 10.60 8.21
C LEU A 303 -19.82 10.54 7.65
N GLY A 304 -20.35 9.33 7.44
CA GLY A 304 -21.76 9.13 7.10
C GLY A 304 -22.71 9.36 8.28
N ILE A 305 -22.28 9.00 9.50
CA ILE A 305 -23.06 9.15 10.74
C ILE A 305 -23.06 10.60 11.24
N ASP A 306 -21.89 11.27 11.26
CA ASP A 306 -21.72 12.65 11.78
C ASP A 306 -22.54 13.70 11.00
N ARG A 307 -23.05 13.35 9.81
CA ARG A 307 -23.94 14.23 9.01
C ARG A 307 -25.42 14.11 9.40
N ARG A 308 -25.79 13.07 10.17
CA ARG A 308 -27.17 12.78 10.58
C ARG A 308 -27.50 13.32 11.97
N SER A 309 -26.51 13.41 12.85
CA SER A 309 -26.60 14.07 14.16
C SER A 309 -25.83 15.39 14.12
N ASN A 310 -26.49 16.52 14.36
CA ASN A 310 -25.84 17.83 14.47
C ASN A 310 -25.08 18.01 15.80
N GLU A 311 -24.69 16.90 16.44
CA GLU A 311 -24.08 16.85 17.75
C GLU A 311 -22.73 16.09 17.69
N ILE A 312 -21.66 16.83 18.00
CA ILE A 312 -20.55 16.51 18.93
C ILE A 312 -19.29 17.26 18.46
N GLY A 313 -19.07 18.40 19.10
CA GLY A 313 -18.07 19.42 18.76
C GLY A 313 -16.62 19.13 19.16
N ASP A 314 -16.10 17.91 18.96
CA ASP A 314 -14.67 17.65 19.25
C ASP A 314 -13.99 16.63 18.28
N LEU A 315 -14.76 15.87 17.48
CA LEU A 315 -14.24 15.00 16.41
C LEU A 315 -14.25 15.67 15.01
N ASN A 316 -14.78 16.89 14.91
CA ASN A 316 -14.93 17.66 13.66
C ASN A 316 -13.60 17.93 12.94
N ALA A 317 -12.48 17.96 13.68
CA ALA A 317 -11.16 18.28 13.16
C ALA A 317 -10.53 17.09 12.40
N PHE A 318 -10.65 15.87 12.94
CA PHE A 318 -10.35 14.63 12.20
C PHE A 318 -11.32 14.43 11.05
N GLY A 319 -12.61 14.73 11.26
CA GLY A 319 -13.63 14.64 10.22
C GLY A 319 -13.35 15.55 9.02
N THR A 320 -12.85 16.77 9.25
CA THR A 320 -12.46 17.70 8.18
C THR A 320 -11.20 17.26 7.44
N TRP A 321 -10.17 16.77 8.13
CA TRP A 321 -8.99 16.18 7.46
C TRP A 321 -9.37 14.96 6.62
N ALA A 322 -10.20 14.08 7.18
CA ALA A 322 -10.68 12.89 6.49
C ALA A 322 -11.54 13.27 5.27
N ALA A 323 -12.46 14.23 5.40
CA ALA A 323 -13.26 14.72 4.28
C ALA A 323 -12.41 15.37 3.15
N GLN A 324 -11.21 15.86 3.46
CA GLN A 324 -10.27 16.38 2.47
C GLN A 324 -9.45 15.28 1.81
N THR A 325 -9.04 14.25 2.56
CA THR A 325 -8.05 13.25 2.14
C THR A 325 -8.69 11.97 1.59
N VAL A 326 -9.88 11.60 2.06
CA VAL A 326 -10.60 10.39 1.65
C VAL A 326 -10.85 10.32 0.14
N PRO A 327 -11.31 11.38 -0.55
CA PRO A 327 -11.49 11.32 -2.00
C PRO A 327 -10.20 11.01 -2.77
N ASP A 328 -9.05 11.54 -2.30
CA ASP A 328 -7.75 11.28 -2.90
C ASP A 328 -7.27 9.85 -2.63
N LEU A 329 -7.49 9.33 -1.42
CA LEU A 329 -7.20 7.94 -1.06
C LEU A 329 -8.06 6.96 -1.86
N LEU A 330 -9.37 7.23 -1.95
CA LEU A 330 -10.31 6.42 -2.75
C LEU A 330 -9.95 6.42 -4.23
N ALA A 331 -9.56 7.58 -4.75
CA ALA A 331 -9.03 7.67 -6.11
C ALA A 331 -7.75 6.86 -6.30
N GLY A 332 -6.83 6.91 -5.32
CA GLY A 332 -5.61 6.11 -5.31
C GLY A 332 -5.89 4.61 -5.38
N VAL A 333 -6.69 4.07 -4.45
CA VAL A 333 -7.02 2.63 -4.44
C VAL A 333 -7.83 2.21 -5.67
N THR A 334 -8.70 3.09 -6.20
CA THR A 334 -9.44 2.84 -7.44
C THR A 334 -8.51 2.82 -8.66
N THR A 335 -7.48 3.69 -8.68
CA THR A 335 -6.45 3.70 -9.73
C THR A 335 -5.67 2.39 -9.74
N VAL A 336 -5.27 1.92 -8.56
CA VAL A 336 -4.57 0.64 -8.41
C VAL A 336 -5.44 -0.53 -8.88
N ALA A 337 -6.70 -0.59 -8.44
CA ALA A 337 -7.65 -1.61 -8.91
C ALA A 337 -7.83 -1.57 -10.44
N GLY A 338 -7.93 -0.37 -11.02
CA GLY A 338 -8.00 -0.17 -12.47
C GLY A 338 -6.76 -0.68 -13.19
N ALA A 339 -5.57 -0.36 -12.70
CA ALA A 339 -4.31 -0.84 -13.26
C ALA A 339 -4.18 -2.38 -13.19
N ILE A 340 -4.57 -2.99 -12.07
CA ILE A 340 -4.57 -4.46 -11.93
C ILE A 340 -5.42 -5.11 -13.04
N LEU A 341 -6.64 -4.61 -13.29
CA LEU A 341 -7.49 -5.17 -14.35
C LEU A 341 -6.91 -5.01 -15.76
N VAL A 342 -6.25 -3.89 -16.03
CA VAL A 342 -5.58 -3.68 -17.32
C VAL A 342 -4.44 -4.69 -17.49
N LEU A 343 -3.63 -4.88 -16.45
CA LEU A 343 -2.48 -5.81 -16.49
C LEU A 343 -2.94 -7.27 -16.58
N VAL A 344 -3.91 -7.67 -15.76
CA VAL A 344 -4.51 -9.02 -15.81
C VAL A 344 -5.12 -9.31 -17.17
N GLY A 345 -5.81 -8.34 -17.78
CA GLY A 345 -6.42 -8.52 -19.09
C GLY A 345 -5.41 -8.66 -20.25
N VAL A 346 -4.15 -8.31 -20.05
CA VAL A 346 -3.09 -8.49 -21.07
C VAL A 346 -2.44 -9.89 -21.00
N LEU A 347 -2.51 -10.54 -19.84
CA LEU A 347 -1.85 -11.82 -19.62
C LEU A 347 -2.48 -12.96 -20.45
N PRO A 348 -1.67 -13.91 -20.97
CA PRO A 348 -2.18 -15.06 -21.70
C PRO A 348 -2.86 -16.07 -20.78
N ASP A 349 -3.84 -16.78 -21.34
CA ASP A 349 -4.74 -17.74 -20.68
C ASP A 349 -4.04 -18.99 -20.08
N GLY A 350 -2.72 -19.11 -20.24
CA GLY A 350 -1.93 -20.30 -19.88
C GLY A 350 -1.35 -20.34 -18.47
N VAL A 351 -1.49 -19.27 -17.67
CA VAL A 351 -0.94 -19.20 -16.29
C VAL A 351 -1.95 -19.68 -15.23
N THR A 352 -3.23 -19.80 -15.61
CA THR A 352 -4.37 -20.23 -14.77
C THR A 352 -5.08 -21.41 -15.43
N ARG A 353 -4.41 -22.58 -15.49
CA ARG A 353 -4.97 -23.79 -16.11
C ARG A 353 -5.65 -24.71 -15.08
N LEU A 354 -6.93 -24.49 -14.83
CA LEU A 354 -7.80 -25.49 -14.20
C LEU A 354 -8.21 -26.54 -15.24
N ALA A 355 -7.71 -27.77 -15.09
CA ALA A 355 -8.01 -28.92 -15.92
C ALA A 355 -9.47 -29.47 -15.92
N PRO A 356 -10.40 -29.17 -14.98
CA PRO A 356 -11.74 -29.76 -15.05
C PRO A 356 -12.80 -28.89 -15.77
N LEU A 357 -12.60 -27.58 -15.92
CA LEU A 357 -13.68 -26.66 -16.35
C LEU A 357 -13.66 -26.30 -17.86
N ASP A 358 -12.84 -26.99 -18.66
CA ASP A 358 -12.68 -26.79 -20.11
C ASP A 358 -13.87 -27.19 -20.97
N ARG A 359 -14.88 -27.83 -20.38
CA ARG A 359 -16.02 -28.36 -21.13
C ARG A 359 -17.25 -27.43 -21.19
N LEU A 360 -17.29 -26.35 -20.40
CA LEU A 360 -18.51 -25.56 -20.19
C LEU A 360 -18.49 -24.13 -20.74
N LEU A 361 -17.31 -23.51 -20.93
CA LEU A 361 -17.22 -22.14 -21.42
C LEU A 361 -16.55 -22.09 -22.80
N PRO A 362 -17.23 -21.60 -23.85
CA PRO A 362 -16.64 -21.39 -25.16
C PRO A 362 -15.42 -20.45 -25.07
N LEU A 363 -14.39 -20.74 -25.87
CA LEU A 363 -13.16 -19.94 -25.95
C LEU A 363 -13.44 -18.44 -26.22
N SER A 364 -14.51 -18.13 -26.96
CA SER A 364 -14.97 -16.76 -27.24
C SER A 364 -15.39 -15.99 -25.99
N VAL A 365 -15.97 -16.66 -24.98
CA VAL A 365 -16.37 -16.05 -23.71
C VAL A 365 -15.14 -15.69 -22.89
N VAL A 366 -14.11 -16.56 -22.89
CA VAL A 366 -12.84 -16.29 -22.21
C VAL A 366 -12.10 -15.13 -22.88
N GLU A 367 -12.02 -15.11 -24.22
CA GLU A 367 -11.41 -13.98 -24.96
C GLU A 367 -12.16 -12.66 -24.73
N ALA A 368 -13.50 -12.67 -24.77
CA ALA A 368 -14.31 -11.49 -24.51
C ALA A 368 -14.12 -10.97 -23.08
N SER A 369 -13.94 -11.88 -22.13
CA SER A 369 -13.73 -11.51 -20.74
C SER A 369 -12.46 -10.65 -20.59
N HIS A 370 -11.31 -11.02 -21.16
CA HIS A 370 -10.07 -10.21 -21.09
C HIS A 370 -10.22 -8.79 -21.61
N LEU A 371 -10.93 -8.63 -22.73
CA LEU A 371 -11.26 -7.31 -23.27
C LEU A 371 -12.13 -6.51 -22.29
N VAL A 372 -13.13 -7.13 -21.68
CA VAL A 372 -13.96 -6.50 -20.63
C VAL A 372 -13.11 -6.12 -19.41
N SER A 373 -12.11 -6.92 -19.00
CA SER A 373 -11.16 -6.54 -17.95
C SER A 373 -10.44 -5.24 -18.26
N ILE A 374 -9.85 -5.15 -19.45
CA ILE A 374 -9.09 -3.96 -19.87
C ILE A 374 -10.02 -2.74 -19.88
N LEU A 375 -11.25 -2.89 -20.39
CA LEU A 375 -12.24 -1.81 -20.42
C LEU A 375 -12.68 -1.36 -19.02
N LEU A 376 -12.98 -2.30 -18.13
CA LEU A 376 -13.32 -2.02 -16.73
C LEU A 376 -12.14 -1.32 -16.03
N GLY A 377 -10.92 -1.81 -16.24
CA GLY A 377 -9.70 -1.26 -15.66
C GLY A 377 -9.44 0.18 -16.11
N VAL A 378 -9.52 0.43 -17.41
CA VAL A 378 -9.45 1.77 -18.00
C VAL A 378 -10.56 2.68 -17.47
N GLY A 379 -11.79 2.17 -17.38
CA GLY A 379 -12.91 2.89 -16.80
C GLY A 379 -12.62 3.36 -15.36
N LEU A 380 -12.06 2.49 -14.53
CA LEU A 380 -11.66 2.82 -13.16
C LEU A 380 -10.53 3.86 -13.11
N LEU A 381 -9.55 3.81 -14.00
CA LEU A 381 -8.50 4.84 -14.11
C LEU A 381 -9.08 6.22 -14.45
N VAL A 382 -10.10 6.27 -15.31
CA VAL A 382 -10.83 7.50 -15.64
C VAL A 382 -11.68 7.98 -14.47
N LEU A 383 -12.39 7.08 -13.80
CA LEU A 383 -13.28 7.42 -12.69
C LEU A 383 -12.52 7.82 -11.43
N ALA A 384 -11.30 7.33 -11.21
CA ALA A 384 -10.44 7.75 -10.10
C ALA A 384 -10.28 9.27 -10.06
N ARG A 385 -10.14 9.93 -11.22
CA ARG A 385 -10.11 11.39 -11.28
C ARG A 385 -11.46 12.01 -10.93
N GLY A 386 -12.55 11.41 -11.37
CA GLY A 386 -13.90 11.81 -10.96
C GLY A 386 -14.11 11.71 -9.44
N LEU A 387 -13.44 10.77 -8.76
CA LEU A 387 -13.45 10.67 -7.30
C LEU A 387 -12.65 11.81 -6.65
N GLN A 388 -11.47 12.15 -7.15
CA GLN A 388 -10.69 13.32 -6.66
C GLN A 388 -11.48 14.62 -6.79
N LEU A 389 -12.24 14.75 -7.89
CA LEU A 389 -13.13 15.87 -8.17
C LEU A 389 -14.46 15.81 -7.40
N ARG A 390 -14.61 14.82 -6.52
CA ARG A 390 -15.77 14.64 -5.64
C ARG A 390 -17.10 14.56 -6.40
N LEU A 391 -17.11 13.94 -7.58
CA LEU A 391 -18.33 13.79 -8.36
C LEU A 391 -19.15 12.58 -7.91
N ARG A 392 -20.43 12.81 -7.59
CA ARG A 392 -21.36 11.75 -7.17
C ARG A 392 -21.59 10.70 -8.26
N ARG A 393 -21.66 11.13 -9.52
CA ARG A 393 -21.75 10.21 -10.66
C ARG A 393 -20.50 9.35 -10.79
N ALA A 394 -19.32 9.90 -10.54
CA ALA A 394 -18.07 9.13 -10.59
C ALA A 394 -18.02 8.08 -9.49
N HIS A 395 -18.50 8.41 -8.29
CA HIS A 395 -18.68 7.44 -7.20
C HIS A 395 -19.61 6.29 -7.60
N THR A 396 -20.80 6.60 -8.12
CA THR A 396 -21.78 5.57 -8.52
C THR A 396 -21.22 4.65 -9.60
N TRP A 397 -20.60 5.22 -10.64
CA TRP A 397 -19.98 4.40 -11.69
C TRP A 397 -18.78 3.61 -11.18
N THR A 398 -18.00 4.13 -10.22
CA THR A 398 -16.90 3.37 -9.61
C THR A 398 -17.43 2.14 -8.90
N VAL A 399 -18.50 2.30 -8.11
CA VAL A 399 -19.18 1.18 -7.43
C VAL A 399 -19.66 0.15 -8.47
N VAL A 400 -20.31 0.60 -9.56
CA VAL A 400 -20.78 -0.31 -10.63
C VAL A 400 -19.62 -1.07 -11.28
N LEU A 401 -18.54 -0.37 -11.67
CA LEU A 401 -17.40 -1.00 -12.33
C LEU A 401 -16.62 -1.93 -11.38
N LEU A 402 -16.50 -1.59 -10.10
CA LEU A 402 -15.89 -2.47 -9.09
C LEU A 402 -16.74 -3.72 -8.85
N THR A 403 -18.06 -3.60 -8.75
CA THR A 403 -18.96 -4.76 -8.63
C THR A 403 -18.90 -5.63 -9.87
N ALA A 404 -18.91 -5.04 -11.06
CA ALA A 404 -18.75 -5.77 -12.31
C ALA A 404 -17.38 -6.45 -12.41
N GLY A 405 -16.31 -5.78 -11.98
CA GLY A 405 -14.95 -6.33 -11.92
C GLY A 405 -14.84 -7.49 -10.93
N ALA A 406 -15.42 -7.37 -9.74
CA ALA A 406 -15.49 -8.44 -8.75
C ALA A 406 -16.25 -9.65 -9.31
N ALA A 407 -17.46 -9.44 -9.84
CA ALA A 407 -18.27 -10.49 -10.45
C ALA A 407 -17.53 -11.17 -11.61
N LEU A 408 -16.94 -10.39 -12.52
CA LEU A 408 -16.19 -10.93 -13.67
C LEU A 408 -14.95 -11.72 -13.24
N SER A 409 -14.28 -11.29 -12.17
CA SER A 409 -13.13 -12.03 -11.60
C SER A 409 -13.57 -13.35 -10.98
N MET A 410 -14.74 -13.38 -10.34
CA MET A 410 -15.35 -14.63 -9.85
C MET A 410 -15.81 -15.54 -11.00
N LEU A 411 -16.35 -14.98 -12.10
CA LEU A 411 -16.76 -15.74 -13.29
C LEU A 411 -15.56 -16.28 -14.08
N ARG A 412 -14.42 -15.57 -14.10
CA ARG A 412 -13.18 -16.06 -14.70
C ARG A 412 -12.50 -17.06 -13.79
N ARG A 413 -13.03 -18.29 -13.80
CA ARG A 413 -12.40 -19.52 -13.30
C ARG A 413 -11.49 -19.33 -12.08
N GLY A 414 -12.03 -18.70 -11.03
CA GLY A 414 -11.41 -18.68 -9.72
C GLY A 414 -10.32 -17.63 -9.48
N ASP A 415 -10.31 -16.47 -10.15
CA ASP A 415 -9.45 -15.36 -9.71
C ASP A 415 -10.03 -14.65 -8.47
N TYR A 416 -10.16 -15.40 -7.36
CA TYR A 416 -10.71 -14.88 -6.11
C TYR A 416 -9.79 -13.85 -5.47
N ALA A 417 -8.49 -13.88 -5.75
CA ALA A 417 -7.54 -12.86 -5.28
C ALA A 417 -7.91 -11.48 -5.82
N VAL A 418 -8.14 -11.36 -7.14
CA VAL A 418 -8.63 -10.11 -7.74
C VAL A 418 -10.03 -9.79 -7.23
N ALA A 419 -10.93 -10.76 -7.07
CA ALA A 419 -12.25 -10.51 -6.50
C ALA A 419 -12.21 -9.95 -5.06
N ILE A 420 -11.31 -10.45 -4.20
CA ILE A 420 -11.10 -9.98 -2.82
C ILE A 420 -10.59 -8.55 -2.82
N VAL A 421 -9.60 -8.22 -3.66
CA VAL A 421 -9.08 -6.85 -3.80
C VAL A 421 -10.20 -5.91 -4.23
N PHE A 422 -10.98 -6.29 -5.23
CA PHE A 422 -12.12 -5.51 -5.72
C PHE A 422 -13.21 -5.33 -4.67
N THR A 423 -13.51 -6.38 -3.91
CA THR A 423 -14.46 -6.32 -2.79
C THR A 423 -13.95 -5.39 -1.69
N GLY A 424 -12.65 -5.45 -1.36
CA GLY A 424 -12.02 -4.53 -0.42
C GLY A 424 -12.12 -3.07 -0.88
N VAL A 425 -11.81 -2.79 -2.15
CA VAL A 425 -11.97 -1.44 -2.72
C VAL A 425 -13.44 -1.02 -2.74
N LEU A 426 -14.37 -1.92 -3.06
CA LEU A 426 -15.81 -1.67 -3.05
C LEU A 426 -16.30 -1.28 -1.65
N LEU A 427 -15.94 -2.07 -0.62
CA LEU A 427 -16.26 -1.79 0.78
C LEU A 427 -15.68 -0.46 1.25
N SER A 428 -14.56 -0.03 0.66
CA SER A 428 -13.92 1.25 0.93
C SER A 428 -14.69 2.43 0.28
N VAL A 429 -15.16 2.26 -0.96
CA VAL A 429 -15.80 3.33 -1.75
C VAL A 429 -17.27 3.52 -1.39
N VAL A 430 -18.04 2.44 -1.19
CA VAL A 430 -19.48 2.47 -0.92
C VAL A 430 -19.87 3.42 0.23
N PRO A 431 -19.28 3.34 1.45
CA PRO A 431 -19.68 4.18 2.56
C PRO A 431 -19.35 5.66 2.34
N ALA A 432 -18.41 5.98 1.43
CA ALA A 432 -17.96 7.34 1.19
C ALA A 432 -18.91 8.19 0.31
N ARG A 433 -20.07 7.66 -0.11
CA ARG A 433 -21.05 8.37 -1.00
C ARG A 433 -21.35 9.80 -0.56
N ALA A 434 -21.35 10.06 0.75
CA ALA A 434 -21.63 11.37 1.33
C ALA A 434 -20.61 12.48 0.94
N HIS A 435 -19.38 12.11 0.54
CA HIS A 435 -18.33 13.06 0.16
C HIS A 435 -18.46 13.60 -1.27
N PHE A 436 -19.33 12.98 -2.06
CA PHE A 436 -19.45 13.28 -3.48
C PHE A 436 -20.68 14.15 -3.76
N SER A 437 -20.44 15.29 -4.40
CA SER A 437 -21.43 16.27 -4.81
C SER A 437 -21.74 16.20 -6.29
N ASP A 438 -22.90 16.70 -6.70
CA ASP A 438 -23.31 16.76 -8.11
C ASP A 438 -22.77 18.01 -8.84
N ARG A 439 -22.06 18.91 -8.15
CA ARG A 439 -21.56 20.18 -8.70
C ARG A 439 -20.03 20.16 -8.83
N LEU A 440 -19.52 20.40 -10.03
CA LEU A 440 -18.11 20.75 -10.26
C LEU A 440 -17.85 22.18 -9.76
N ARG A 441 -16.71 22.42 -9.13
CA ARG A 441 -16.25 23.79 -8.90
C ARG A 441 -15.75 24.40 -10.22
N PRO A 442 -15.90 25.71 -10.44
CA PRO A 442 -15.47 26.36 -11.69
C PRO A 442 -13.99 26.14 -12.03
N ASP A 443 -13.15 26.04 -11.00
CA ASP A 443 -11.68 25.93 -11.13
C ASP A 443 -11.19 24.47 -11.29
N ASP A 444 -12.09 23.48 -11.12
CA ASP A 444 -11.73 22.08 -11.19
C ASP A 444 -11.57 21.61 -12.64
N THR A 445 -10.34 21.25 -13.01
CA THR A 445 -10.05 20.66 -14.32
C THR A 445 -10.15 19.14 -14.26
N TRP A 446 -10.90 18.58 -15.23
CA TRP A 446 -11.03 17.12 -15.37
C TRP A 446 -9.69 16.47 -15.72
N ILE A 447 -8.85 17.14 -16.49
CA ILE A 447 -7.59 16.62 -17.01
C ILE A 447 -6.47 17.39 -16.35
N THR A 448 -5.56 16.67 -15.70
CA THR A 448 -4.33 17.23 -15.19
C THR A 448 -3.14 16.45 -15.77
N PRO A 449 -1.96 17.08 -15.90
CA PRO A 449 -0.77 16.39 -16.39
C PRO A 449 -0.44 15.13 -15.57
N GLU A 450 -0.70 15.14 -14.26
CA GLU A 450 -0.43 14.02 -13.35
C GLU A 450 -1.35 12.82 -13.63
N TRP A 451 -2.64 13.07 -13.88
CA TRP A 451 -3.59 12.02 -14.23
C TRP A 451 -3.27 11.43 -15.61
N LEU A 452 -2.95 12.28 -16.59
CA LEU A 452 -2.58 11.84 -17.94
C LEU A 452 -1.32 10.96 -17.90
N ALA A 453 -0.30 11.35 -17.12
CA ALA A 453 0.90 10.56 -16.91
C ALA A 453 0.58 9.19 -16.29
N THR A 454 -0.27 9.15 -15.27
CA THR A 454 -0.71 7.89 -14.63
C THR A 454 -1.35 6.93 -15.65
N VAL A 455 -2.29 7.42 -16.46
CA VAL A 455 -2.95 6.60 -17.50
C VAL A 455 -1.95 6.12 -18.55
N ALA A 456 -1.09 7.02 -19.04
CA ALA A 456 -0.08 6.69 -20.05
C ALA A 456 0.91 5.63 -19.54
N ILE A 457 1.21 5.62 -18.25
CA ILE A 457 2.16 4.67 -17.68
C ILE A 457 1.53 3.31 -17.40
N VAL A 458 0.30 3.27 -16.90
CA VAL A 458 -0.41 1.99 -16.80
C VAL A 458 -0.54 1.35 -18.18
N ALA A 459 -0.79 2.15 -19.22
CA ALA A 459 -0.78 1.70 -20.61
C ALA A 459 0.59 1.20 -21.07
N ALA A 460 1.66 1.95 -20.82
CA ALA A 460 3.02 1.58 -21.21
C ALA A 460 3.48 0.31 -20.48
N ALA A 461 3.19 0.18 -19.19
CA ALA A 461 3.47 -1.00 -18.39
C ALA A 461 2.72 -2.22 -18.90
N ALA A 462 1.43 -2.07 -19.25
CA ALA A 462 0.63 -3.13 -19.83
C ALA A 462 1.15 -3.55 -21.22
N LEU A 463 1.53 -2.59 -22.07
CA LEU A 463 2.12 -2.86 -23.38
C LEU A 463 3.46 -3.60 -23.25
N TRP A 464 4.35 -3.09 -22.40
CA TRP A 464 5.65 -3.71 -22.13
C TRP A 464 5.49 -5.12 -21.56
N LEU A 465 4.61 -5.28 -20.56
CA LEU A 465 4.32 -6.58 -19.95
C LEU A 465 3.80 -7.57 -20.99
N GLY A 466 2.84 -7.16 -21.83
CA GLY A 466 2.35 -8.01 -22.92
C GLY A 466 3.49 -8.42 -23.86
N ILE A 467 4.31 -7.47 -24.33
CA ILE A 467 5.45 -7.77 -25.20
C ILE A 467 6.39 -8.81 -24.56
N VAL A 468 6.82 -8.58 -23.33
CA VAL A 468 7.74 -9.49 -22.61
C VAL A 468 7.15 -10.88 -22.44
N VAL A 469 5.87 -10.95 -22.09
CA VAL A 469 5.21 -12.23 -21.81
C VAL A 469 4.97 -13.03 -23.09
N TYR A 470 4.53 -12.37 -24.17
CA TYR A 470 4.33 -13.02 -25.47
C TYR A 470 5.64 -13.33 -26.20
N GLN A 471 6.75 -12.68 -25.85
CA GLN A 471 8.09 -12.98 -26.37
C GLN A 471 8.86 -14.04 -25.56
N SER A 472 8.34 -14.48 -24.40
CA SER A 472 9.03 -15.48 -23.57
C SER A 472 9.08 -16.84 -24.27
N PRO A 473 10.22 -17.57 -24.29
CA PRO A 473 10.36 -18.85 -25.00
C PRO A 473 9.28 -19.89 -24.62
N SER A 474 8.95 -19.97 -23.33
CA SER A 474 7.91 -20.88 -22.80
C SER A 474 6.49 -20.60 -23.31
N VAL A 475 6.22 -19.37 -23.77
CA VAL A 475 4.93 -18.94 -24.33
C VAL A 475 4.97 -18.97 -25.86
N ALA A 476 6.11 -18.61 -26.46
CA ALA A 476 6.35 -18.69 -27.89
C ALA A 476 6.29 -20.13 -28.42
N ASP A 477 6.82 -21.11 -27.66
CA ASP A 477 6.75 -22.53 -28.02
C ASP A 477 5.32 -23.10 -27.94
N GLN A 478 4.45 -22.54 -27.09
CA GLN A 478 3.05 -22.97 -26.96
C GLN A 478 2.09 -22.30 -27.95
N LEU A 479 2.45 -21.12 -28.48
CA LEU A 479 1.54 -20.27 -29.26
C LEU A 479 2.03 -19.95 -30.68
N GLY A 480 3.28 -20.28 -31.03
CA GLY A 480 3.93 -19.89 -32.29
C GLY A 480 4.32 -18.40 -32.33
N ALA A 481 4.67 -17.89 -33.52
CA ALA A 481 4.92 -16.46 -33.73
C ALA A 481 3.69 -15.62 -33.31
N LEU A 482 3.93 -14.45 -32.68
CA LEU A 482 2.93 -13.51 -32.11
C LEU A 482 1.51 -13.77 -32.64
N PRO A 483 0.72 -14.61 -31.96
CA PRO A 483 -0.56 -15.05 -32.51
C PRO A 483 -1.46 -13.83 -32.73
N PRO A 484 -2.36 -13.82 -33.72
CA PRO A 484 -3.31 -12.73 -33.96
C PRO A 484 -4.12 -12.32 -32.70
N ARG A 485 -4.22 -13.23 -31.72
CA ARG A 485 -4.80 -13.02 -30.39
C ARG A 485 -3.97 -12.09 -29.49
N ALA A 486 -2.64 -12.19 -29.52
CA ALA A 486 -1.74 -11.30 -28.79
C ALA A 486 -1.78 -9.88 -29.38
N VAL A 487 -1.77 -9.78 -30.70
CA VAL A 487 -1.91 -8.51 -31.44
C VAL A 487 -3.26 -7.83 -31.13
N ARG A 488 -4.35 -8.60 -31.05
CA ARG A 488 -5.69 -8.07 -30.69
C ARG A 488 -5.76 -7.56 -29.25
N ARG A 489 -5.15 -8.27 -28.29
CA ARG A 489 -5.11 -7.87 -26.88
C ARG A 489 -4.25 -6.62 -26.65
N LEU A 490 -3.05 -6.60 -27.20
CA LEU A 490 -2.19 -5.41 -27.19
C LEU A 490 -2.85 -4.24 -27.93
N GLY A 491 -3.50 -4.54 -29.05
CA GLY A 491 -4.31 -3.58 -29.81
C GLY A 491 -5.47 -3.00 -29.00
N ALA A 492 -6.14 -3.79 -28.16
CA ALA A 492 -7.24 -3.32 -27.31
C ALA A 492 -6.77 -2.36 -26.21
N VAL A 493 -5.58 -2.60 -25.62
CA VAL A 493 -4.95 -1.64 -24.69
C VAL A 493 -4.65 -0.33 -25.41
N VAL A 494 -4.01 -0.41 -26.58
CA VAL A 494 -3.69 0.77 -27.40
C VAL A 494 -4.96 1.52 -27.79
N LEU A 495 -6.01 0.82 -28.23
CA LEU A 495 -7.28 1.41 -28.63
C LEU A 495 -8.01 2.07 -27.46
N ALA A 496 -7.99 1.46 -26.27
CA ALA A 496 -8.58 2.03 -25.07
C ALA A 496 -7.83 3.31 -24.64
N VAL A 497 -6.50 3.32 -24.74
CA VAL A 497 -5.66 4.48 -24.46
C VAL A 497 -5.88 5.60 -25.47
N LEU A 498 -5.97 5.25 -26.75
CA LEU A 498 -6.32 6.19 -27.82
C LEU A 498 -7.74 6.74 -27.64
N ALA A 499 -8.71 5.93 -27.22
CA ALA A 499 -10.06 6.39 -26.93
C ALA A 499 -10.09 7.40 -25.77
N ILE A 500 -9.34 7.16 -24.70
CA ILE A 500 -9.16 8.12 -23.61
C ILE A 500 -8.52 9.41 -24.15
N ALA A 501 -7.46 9.30 -24.94
CA ALA A 501 -6.77 10.44 -25.54
C ALA A 501 -7.72 11.26 -26.46
N CYS A 502 -8.56 10.61 -27.26
CA CYS A 502 -9.56 11.25 -28.11
C CYS A 502 -10.62 12.00 -27.30
N VAL A 503 -11.14 11.41 -26.21
CA VAL A 503 -12.09 12.08 -25.30
C VAL A 503 -11.45 13.29 -24.62
N VAL A 504 -10.16 13.19 -24.29
CA VAL A 504 -9.35 14.28 -23.72
C VAL A 504 -9.20 15.43 -24.73
N LEU A 505 -8.78 15.13 -25.95
CA LEU A 505 -8.61 16.12 -27.04
C LEU A 505 -9.94 16.80 -27.41
N TRP A 506 -11.02 16.03 -27.51
CA TRP A 506 -12.36 16.53 -27.80
C TRP A 506 -12.83 17.57 -26.76
N ARG A 507 -12.58 17.32 -25.47
CA ARG A 507 -12.97 18.26 -24.41
C ARG A 507 -12.10 19.51 -24.37
N ILE A 508 -10.82 19.41 -24.71
CA ILE A 508 -9.93 20.58 -24.84
C ILE A 508 -10.43 21.48 -25.97
N ALA A 509 -10.77 20.88 -27.12
CA ALA A 509 -11.33 21.60 -28.27
C ALA A 509 -12.64 22.35 -27.93
N LEU A 510 -13.55 21.72 -27.18
CA LEU A 510 -14.81 22.35 -26.73
C LEU A 510 -14.62 23.49 -25.74
N ARG A 511 -13.53 23.51 -24.97
CA ARG A 511 -13.21 24.63 -24.05
C ARG A 511 -12.60 25.81 -24.79
N GLY A 512 -11.75 25.56 -25.80
CA GLY A 512 -11.18 26.62 -26.65
C GLY A 512 -12.23 27.43 -27.43
N GLY A 513 -13.36 26.81 -27.78
CA GLY A 513 -14.47 27.48 -28.47
C GLY A 513 -15.30 28.45 -27.61
N ARG A 514 -15.34 28.27 -26.27
CA ARG A 514 -16.15 29.13 -25.39
C ARG A 514 -15.43 30.42 -24.94
N SER A 515 -14.11 30.48 -25.06
CA SER A 515 -13.32 31.69 -24.78
C SER A 515 -13.33 32.71 -25.92
N ALA A 516 -13.59 32.29 -27.16
CA ALA A 516 -13.61 33.17 -28.33
C ALA A 516 -14.94 33.95 -28.49
N ASP A 517 -16.02 33.49 -27.85
CA ASP A 517 -17.37 34.03 -28.02
C ASP A 517 -17.71 35.15 -27.01
N ARG A 518 -16.85 35.39 -26.00
CA ARG A 518 -17.02 36.49 -25.03
C ARG A 518 -16.40 37.82 -25.44
N THR A 519 -15.62 37.85 -26.53
CA THR A 519 -14.97 39.07 -27.04
C THR A 519 -15.68 39.70 -28.24
N ARG A 520 -16.84 39.17 -28.67
CA ARG A 520 -17.67 39.73 -29.74
C ARG A 520 -19.09 40.05 -29.26
N ARG A 521 -19.22 41.04 -28.37
CA ARG A 521 -20.43 41.87 -28.32
C ARG A 521 -20.02 43.30 -28.66
N PRO A 522 -20.46 43.87 -29.81
CA PRO A 522 -20.34 45.30 -30.01
C PRO A 522 -21.29 46.03 -29.04
N ARG A 523 -20.86 47.22 -28.61
CA ARG A 523 -21.57 48.10 -27.69
C ARG A 523 -22.93 48.55 -28.22
#